data_AF-A0A818V0W0-F1
#
_entry.id   AF-A0A818V0W0-F1
#
_cell.length_a   1.000
_cell.length_b   1.000
_cell.length_c   1.000
_cell.angle_alpha   90.00
_cell.angle_beta   90.00
_cell.angle_gamma   90.00
#
_symmetry.space_group_name_H-M   'P 1'
#
loop_
_entity.id
_entity.type
_entity.pdbx_description
1 polymer ?
#
loop_
_entity_poly.entity_id
_entity_poly.type
_entity_poly.pdbx_seq_one_letter_code
_entity_poly.pdbx_strand_id
1 'polypeptide(L)'
;MLKVVSSTRQNSNDRFVSLKNVSRQVNIHSFAAEVCIKQVLINSEKTSNPIEVVYSFPIEEQAAIYSFEANLDDDRKIQTQIKEKKTASHEYCKALKEGHGTYSLEQDEKSNDIFTI
;
A
#
# COMPACT_ATOMS: atom_id res chain seq x y z
N MET A 1 -12.41 4.81 10.48
CA MET A 1 -11.31 5.43 11.27
C MET A 1 -10.06 4.63 10.93
N LEU A 2 -9.08 5.23 10.24
CA LEU A 2 -7.86 4.53 9.86
C LEU A 2 -7.05 4.27 11.14
N LYS A 3 -6.92 3.00 11.51
CA LYS A 3 -6.00 2.57 12.54
C LYS A 3 -4.69 2.27 11.82
N VAL A 4 -3.73 3.19 11.89
CA VAL A 4 -2.32 2.85 11.64
C VAL A 4 -1.91 2.01 12.85
N VAL A 5 -2.11 0.69 12.78
CA VAL A 5 -1.55 -0.22 13.78
C VAL A 5 -0.13 -0.50 13.37
N SER A 6 0.82 0.16 14.03
CA SER A 6 2.16 -0.40 14.22
C SER A 6 1.96 -1.74 14.93
N SER A 7 2.15 -2.86 14.23
CA SER A 7 2.24 -4.15 14.91
C SER A 7 3.40 -4.05 15.90
N THR A 8 3.11 -4.22 17.18
CA THR A 8 4.07 -4.16 18.27
C THR A 8 5.15 -5.23 18.09
N ARG A 9 6.27 -4.85 17.49
CA ARG A 9 7.59 -5.12 18.06
C ARG A 9 8.22 -3.75 18.31
N GLN A 10 8.21 -3.32 19.56
CA GLN A 10 8.96 -2.15 20.01
C GLN A 10 10.44 -2.38 19.69
N ASN A 11 10.89 -1.98 18.51
CA ASN A 11 12.27 -1.60 18.26
C ASN A 11 12.30 -0.08 18.30
N SER A 12 13.20 0.46 19.10
CA SER A 12 13.38 1.89 19.38
C SER A 12 13.83 2.75 18.18
N ASN A 13 13.73 2.23 16.95
CA ASN A 13 14.22 2.86 15.71
C ASN A 13 13.16 2.96 14.58
N ASP A 14 11.89 2.65 14.85
CA ASP A 14 10.84 2.77 13.82
C ASP A 14 10.65 4.25 13.42
N ARG A 15 10.94 4.54 12.15
CA ARG A 15 10.75 5.86 11.54
C ARG A 15 9.36 5.94 10.94
N PHE A 16 8.65 7.02 11.22
CA PHE A 16 7.29 7.23 10.72
C PHE A 16 7.28 8.20 9.55
N VAL A 17 6.47 7.90 8.53
CA VAL A 17 6.21 8.82 7.42
C VAL A 17 4.98 9.64 7.73
N SER A 18 5.09 10.95 7.56
CA SER A 18 4.01 11.88 7.86
C SER A 18 2.90 11.79 6.80
N LEU A 19 1.69 11.45 7.23
CA LEU A 19 0.48 11.58 6.42
C LEU A 19 0.05 13.06 6.37
N LYS A 20 0.11 13.67 5.17
CA LYS A 20 -0.22 15.09 4.98
C LYS A 20 -1.64 15.33 4.52
N ASN A 21 -2.22 14.39 3.77
CA ASN A 21 -3.58 14.52 3.27
C ASN A 21 -4.24 13.15 3.14
N VAL A 22 -5.55 13.12 3.38
CA VAL A 22 -6.43 12.00 3.05
C VAL A 22 -7.70 12.55 2.44
N SER A 23 -7.99 12.15 1.21
CA SER A 23 -9.28 12.39 0.57
C SER A 23 -9.94 11.06 0.23
N ARG A 24 -11.27 11.06 0.24
CA ARG A 24 -12.07 9.89 -0.13
C ARG A 24 -13.11 10.32 -1.12
N GLN A 25 -13.28 9.53 -2.16
CA GLN A 25 -14.38 9.63 -3.10
C GLN A 25 -15.18 8.34 -3.01
N VAL A 26 -16.50 8.46 -2.92
CA VAL A 26 -17.40 7.32 -2.83
C VAL A 26 -18.45 7.47 -3.92
N ASN A 27 -18.55 6.46 -4.80
CA ASN A 27 -19.60 6.37 -5.80
C ASN A 27 -20.51 5.19 -5.43
N ILE A 28 -21.80 5.42 -5.27
CA ILE A 28 -22.77 4.38 -4.91
C ILE A 28 -23.55 3.99 -6.15
N HIS A 29 -23.52 2.71 -6.50
CA HIS A 29 -24.20 2.11 -7.64
C HIS A 29 -25.16 1.03 -7.16
N SER A 30 -26.43 1.39 -6.99
CA SER A 30 -27.49 0.50 -6.48
C SER A 30 -27.13 -0.15 -5.14
N PHE A 31 -26.56 -1.35 -5.16
CA PHE A 31 -26.19 -2.14 -3.99
C PHE A 31 -24.66 -2.25 -3.78
N ALA A 32 -23.85 -1.60 -4.62
CA ALA A 32 -22.40 -1.57 -4.52
C ALA A 32 -21.89 -0.15 -4.24
N ALA A 33 -20.76 -0.05 -3.55
CA ALA A 33 -20.05 1.21 -3.33
C ALA A 33 -18.61 1.08 -3.83
N GLU A 34 -18.23 1.98 -4.72
CA GLU A 34 -16.85 2.18 -5.15
C GLU A 34 -16.21 3.23 -4.25
N VAL A 35 -15.15 2.87 -3.54
CA VAL A 35 -14.46 3.77 -2.62
C VAL A 35 -13.02 3.98 -3.10
N CYS A 36 -12.70 5.21 -3.49
CA CYS A 36 -11.34 5.62 -3.81
C CYS A 36 -10.77 6.42 -2.65
N ILE A 37 -9.63 5.96 -2.10
CA ILE A 37 -8.88 6.66 -1.06
C ILE A 37 -7.60 7.20 -1.68
N LYS A 38 -7.37 8.51 -1.54
CA LYS A 38 -6.10 9.13 -1.93
C LYS A 38 -5.40 9.68 -0.70
N GLN A 39 -4.15 9.27 -0.51
CA GLN A 39 -3.31 9.68 0.61
C GLN A 39 -2.01 10.30 0.11
N VAL A 40 -1.59 11.38 0.76
CA VAL A 40 -0.30 12.03 0.49
C VAL A 40 0.60 11.80 1.70
N LEU A 41 1.66 11.02 1.50
CA LEU A 41 2.68 10.75 2.52
C LEU A 41 3.96 11.50 2.15
N ILE A 42 4.55 12.20 3.12
CA ILE A 42 5.82 12.92 2.93
C ILE A 42 6.84 12.38 3.93
N ASN A 43 7.97 11.93 3.39
CA ASN A 43 9.16 11.68 4.19
C ASN A 43 9.73 13.04 4.66
N SER A 44 9.61 13.34 5.95
CA SER A 44 10.08 14.59 6.56
C SER A 44 11.54 14.52 7.04
N GLU A 45 12.21 13.38 6.86
CA GLU A 45 13.60 13.22 7.25
C GLU A 45 14.50 14.11 6.39
N LYS A 46 15.40 14.85 7.05
CA LYS A 46 16.39 15.71 6.37
C LYS A 46 17.59 14.92 5.84
N THR A 47 17.60 13.61 6.07
CA THR A 47 18.71 12.73 5.67
C THR A 47 18.51 12.33 4.21
N SER A 48 19.56 12.42 3.39
CA SER A 48 19.53 12.06 1.96
C SER A 48 19.35 10.56 1.68
N ASN A 49 19.09 9.75 2.71
CA ASN A 49 18.97 8.31 2.57
C ASN A 49 17.51 7.95 2.29
N PRO A 50 17.22 7.19 1.22
CA PRO A 50 15.88 6.66 0.99
C PRO A 50 15.46 5.76 2.16
N ILE A 51 14.18 5.84 2.52
CA ILE A 51 13.57 4.99 3.55
C ILE A 51 12.71 3.93 2.88
N GLU A 52 12.77 2.73 3.42
CA GLU A 52 11.83 1.67 3.11
C GLU A 52 10.58 1.85 3.98
N VAL A 53 9.40 1.74 3.36
CA VAL A 53 8.12 2.01 4.02
C VAL A 53 7.20 0.84 3.78
N VAL A 54 6.48 0.46 4.84
CA VAL A 54 5.41 -0.54 4.77
C VAL A 54 4.09 0.20 4.96
N TYR A 55 3.17 0.04 4.01
CA TYR A 55 1.87 0.69 4.06
C TYR A 55 0.76 -0.34 4.27
N SER A 56 0.24 -0.41 5.50
CA SER A 56 -0.86 -1.30 5.86
C SER A 56 -2.18 -0.54 6.06
N PHE A 57 -3.27 -1.07 5.52
CA PHE A 57 -4.59 -0.47 5.63
C PHE A 57 -5.69 -1.53 5.72
N PRO A 58 -6.72 -1.29 6.56
CA PRO A 58 -7.90 -2.12 6.59
C PRO A 58 -8.86 -1.75 5.45
N ILE A 59 -9.53 -2.75 4.88
CA ILE A 59 -10.70 -2.64 4.02
C ILE A 59 -11.91 -3.30 4.70
N GLU A 60 -13.09 -3.17 4.11
CA GLU A 60 -14.25 -3.93 4.57
C GLU A 60 -14.10 -5.40 4.12
N GLU A 61 -14.49 -6.37 4.94
CA GLU A 61 -14.20 -7.80 4.72
C GLU A 61 -14.84 -8.35 3.43
N GLN A 62 -15.97 -7.79 3.00
CA GLN A 62 -16.66 -8.15 1.76
C GLN A 62 -16.25 -7.26 0.57
N ALA A 63 -15.33 -6.31 0.76
CA ALA A 63 -14.79 -5.47 -0.29
C ALA A 63 -13.59 -6.13 -0.99
N ALA A 64 -13.32 -5.69 -2.22
CA ALA A 64 -12.15 -6.10 -2.99
C ALA A 64 -11.39 -4.89 -3.52
N ILE A 65 -10.07 -4.96 -3.48
CA ILE A 65 -9.20 -3.97 -4.12
C ILE A 65 -9.06 -4.34 -5.59
N TYR A 66 -9.51 -3.45 -6.48
CA TYR A 66 -9.43 -3.66 -7.93
C TYR A 66 -8.49 -2.66 -8.62
N SER A 67 -7.91 -1.70 -7.89
CA SER A 67 -6.95 -0.74 -8.44
C SER A 67 -6.08 -0.16 -7.32
N PHE A 68 -4.78 0.00 -7.59
CA PHE A 68 -3.88 0.81 -6.78
C PHE A 68 -2.93 1.60 -7.69
N GLU A 69 -2.63 2.84 -7.28
CA GLU A 69 -1.67 3.70 -7.95
C GLU A 69 -0.88 4.46 -6.89
N ALA A 70 0.42 4.63 -7.13
CA ALA A 70 1.26 5.52 -6.33
C ALA A 70 2.06 6.44 -7.26
N ASN A 71 2.04 7.74 -6.96
CA ASN A 71 2.88 8.72 -7.62
C ASN A 71 4.04 9.04 -6.69
N LEU A 72 5.26 8.96 -7.22
CA LEU A 72 6.50 9.33 -6.53
C LEU A 72 6.90 10.76 -6.92
N ASP A 73 7.79 11.36 -6.12
CA ASP A 73 8.21 12.77 -6.29
C ASP A 73 8.93 13.05 -7.60
N ASP A 74 9.47 12.04 -8.27
CA ASP A 74 10.21 12.12 -9.53
C ASP A 74 9.34 11.77 -10.76
N ASP A 75 8.04 12.07 -10.66
CA ASP A 75 7.01 11.80 -11.69
C ASP A 75 6.87 10.31 -12.06
N ARG A 76 7.56 9.39 -11.38
CA ARG A 76 7.33 7.96 -11.56
C ARG A 76 5.97 7.59 -11.00
N LYS A 77 5.25 6.80 -11.78
CA LYS A 77 3.96 6.23 -11.41
C LYS A 77 4.08 4.72 -11.28
N ILE A 78 3.72 4.21 -10.11
CA ILE A 78 3.48 2.79 -9.89
C ILE A 78 2.04 2.51 -10.33
N GLN A 79 1.89 1.67 -11.35
CA GLN A 79 0.61 1.16 -11.80
C GLN A 79 0.45 -0.29 -11.38
N THR A 80 -0.70 -0.65 -10.81
CA THR A 80 -0.98 -2.06 -10.52
C THR A 80 -1.27 -2.87 -11.76
N GLN A 81 -0.80 -4.12 -11.73
CA GLN A 81 -1.35 -5.20 -12.54
C GLN A 81 -1.87 -6.29 -11.60
N ILE A 82 -3.18 -6.50 -11.61
CA ILE A 82 -3.81 -7.55 -10.80
C ILE A 82 -3.66 -8.87 -11.53
N LYS A 83 -3.08 -9.85 -10.84
CA LYS A 83 -2.83 -11.21 -11.34
C LYS A 83 -3.19 -12.23 -10.27
N GLU A 84 -3.35 -13.48 -10.67
CA GLU A 84 -3.50 -14.60 -9.73
C GLU A 84 -2.28 -14.69 -8.80
N LYS A 85 -2.49 -15.05 -7.52
CA LYS A 85 -1.48 -14.98 -6.44
C LYS A 85 -0.18 -15.69 -6.78
N LYS A 86 -0.21 -16.93 -7.28
CA LYS A 86 1.02 -17.67 -7.63
C LYS A 86 1.76 -17.02 -8.80
N THR A 87 1.02 -16.55 -9.79
CA THR A 87 1.57 -15.85 -10.95
C THR A 87 2.26 -14.55 -10.53
N ALA A 88 1.57 -13.73 -9.73
CA ALA A 88 2.12 -12.47 -9.19
C ALA A 88 3.39 -12.71 -8.37
N SER A 89 3.38 -13.72 -7.49
CA SER A 89 4.53 -14.09 -6.66
C SER A 89 5.74 -14.54 -7.49
N HIS A 90 5.51 -15.32 -8.55
CA HIS A 90 6.58 -15.77 -9.44
C HIS A 90 7.23 -14.60 -10.19
N GLU A 91 6.41 -13.72 -10.76
CA GLU A 91 6.90 -12.53 -11.47
C GLU A 91 7.63 -11.56 -10.54
N TYR A 92 7.12 -11.34 -9.34
CA TYR A 92 7.79 -10.54 -8.30
C TYR A 92 9.19 -11.12 -8.00
N CYS A 93 9.27 -12.42 -7.70
CA CYS A 93 10.56 -13.07 -7.39
C CYS A 93 11.54 -13.02 -8.57
N LYS A 94 11.03 -13.08 -9.81
CA LYS A 94 11.85 -12.95 -11.01
C LYS A 94 12.40 -11.53 -11.16
N ALA A 95 11.55 -10.52 -11.07
CA ALA A 95 11.93 -9.11 -11.17
C ALA A 95 12.94 -8.71 -10.08
N LEU A 96 12.76 -9.23 -8.86
CA LEU A 96 13.69 -9.04 -7.75
C LEU A 96 15.09 -9.59 -8.06
N LYS A 97 15.16 -10.79 -8.67
CA LYS A 97 16.44 -11.41 -9.09
C LYS A 97 17.12 -10.65 -10.23
N GLU A 98 16.34 -10.00 -11.09
CA GLU A 98 16.82 -9.19 -12.20
C GLU A 98 17.28 -7.78 -11.76
N GLY A 99 17.14 -7.44 -10.48
CA GLY A 99 17.58 -6.16 -9.91
C GLY A 99 16.60 -5.01 -10.15
N HIS A 100 15.35 -5.31 -10.51
CA HIS A 100 14.30 -4.30 -10.65
C HIS A 100 13.73 -3.90 -9.28
N GLY A 101 13.28 -2.65 -9.16
CA GLY A 101 12.47 -2.23 -8.02
C GLY A 101 11.12 -2.94 -8.07
N THR A 102 10.78 -3.68 -7.02
CA THR A 102 9.55 -4.48 -6.93
C THR A 102 8.64 -3.96 -5.83
N TYR A 103 7.34 -3.96 -6.10
CA TYR A 103 6.29 -3.58 -5.15
C TYR A 103 5.23 -4.68 -5.16
N SER A 104 4.80 -5.15 -3.98
CA SER A 104 3.74 -6.15 -3.84
C SER A 104 2.63 -5.57 -2.98
N LEU A 105 1.38 -5.88 -3.30
CA LEU A 105 0.23 -5.59 -2.44
C LEU A 105 -0.37 -6.94 -2.06
N GLU A 106 -0.36 -7.28 -0.78
CA GLU A 106 -0.82 -8.57 -0.29
C GLU A 106 -1.82 -8.40 0.85
N GLN A 107 -2.83 -9.28 0.85
CA GLN A 107 -3.72 -9.45 1.98
C GLN A 107 -2.98 -10.20 3.09
N ASP A 108 -3.11 -9.73 4.32
CA ASP A 108 -2.50 -10.37 5.48
C ASP A 108 -3.05 -11.80 5.67
N GLU A 109 -2.16 -12.76 5.93
CA GLU A 109 -2.57 -14.18 6.05
C GLU A 109 -3.38 -14.47 7.32
N LYS A 110 -3.33 -13.58 8.31
CA LYS A 110 -4.01 -13.72 9.62
C LYS A 110 -5.23 -12.80 9.74
N SER A 111 -5.42 -11.85 8.82
CA SER A 111 -6.51 -10.87 8.84
C SER A 111 -7.13 -10.73 7.46
N ASN A 112 -8.43 -11.01 7.34
CA ASN A 112 -9.14 -10.93 6.06
C ASN A 112 -9.35 -9.48 5.58
N ASP A 113 -9.20 -8.50 6.47
CA ASP A 113 -9.48 -7.10 6.20
C ASP A 113 -8.22 -6.25 6.01
N ILE A 114 -7.01 -6.77 6.27
CA ILE A 114 -5.78 -5.98 6.20
C ILE A 114 -5.02 -6.25 4.90
N PHE A 115 -4.63 -5.18 4.22
CA PHE A 115 -3.72 -5.22 3.08
C PHE A 115 -2.44 -4.46 3.39
N THR A 116 -1.32 -4.94 2.85
CA THR A 116 0.01 -4.35 3.04
C THR A 116 0.73 -4.20 1.70
N ILE A 117 1.40 -3.06 1.54
CA ILE A 117 2.30 -2.72 0.43
C ILE A 117 3.72 -2.56 0.95
#